data_AF-A0AAW6XZD1-F1
#
_entry.id   AF-A0AAW6XZD1-F1
#
_cell.length_a   1.000
_cell.length_b   1.000
_cell.length_c   1.000
_cell.angle_alpha   90.00
_cell.angle_beta   90.00
_cell.angle_gamma   90.00
#
_symmetry.space_group_name_H-M   'P 1'
#
loop_
_entity.id
_entity.type
_entity.pdbx_description
1 polymer ?
#
loop_
_entity_poly.entity_id
_entity_poly.type
_entity_poly.pdbx_seq_one_letter_code
_entity_poly.pdbx_strand_id
1 'polypeptide(L)' 'QQNGIIFIDEIDKTVAGDKNTTGQVSREGVQRDILPIVEGSIVSTKYGPVNTEHILFIAAGAFAESKPSDLIPELQGR' A
#
# COMPACT_ATOMS: atom_id res chain seq x y z
N GLN A 1 14.25 -8.22 -18.11
CA GLN A 1 13.78 -6.90 -17.66
C GLN A 1 13.00 -7.12 -16.37
N GLN A 2 13.54 -6.70 -15.23
CA GLN A 2 12.92 -6.78 -13.90
C GLN A 2 12.98 -5.37 -13.25
N ASN A 3 12.58 -4.36 -14.01
CA ASN A 3 12.82 -2.95 -13.65
C ASN A 3 11.50 -2.23 -13.33
N GLY A 4 10.48 -2.96 -12.88
CA GLY A 4 9.20 -2.36 -12.53
C GLY A 4 9.36 -1.46 -11.31
N ILE A 5 8.82 -0.25 -11.39
CA ILE A 5 8.75 0.68 -10.25
C ILE A 5 7.30 1.14 -10.12
N ILE A 6 6.75 1.06 -8.92
CA ILE A 6 5.43 1.58 -8.57
C ILE A 6 5.61 2.67 -7.51
N PHE A 7 5.06 3.85 -7.78
CA PHE A 7 5.01 4.96 -6.84
C PHE A 7 3.59 5.07 -6.27
N ILE A 8 3.47 5.05 -4.95
CA ILE A 8 2.20 5.19 -4.22
C ILE A 8 2.27 6.52 -3.48
N ASP A 9 1.57 7.53 -4.00
CA ASP A 9 1.50 8.84 -3.34
C ASP A 9 0.41 8.86 -2.26
N GLU A 10 0.52 9.82 -1.35
CA GLU A 10 -0.44 10.07 -0.27
C GLU A 10 -0.81 8.83 0.56
N ILE A 11 0.15 7.91 0.80
CA ILE A 11 -0.08 6.69 1.61
C ILE A 11 -0.55 7.05 3.03
N ASP A 12 -0.12 8.22 3.53
CA ASP A 12 -0.48 8.77 4.84
C ASP A 12 -1.99 9.07 4.97
N LYS A 13 -2.72 9.23 3.85
CA LYS A 13 -4.19 9.40 3.83
C LYS A 13 -4.97 8.09 4.01
N THR A 14 -4.29 6.95 3.88
CA THR A 14 -4.88 5.62 4.09
C THR A 14 -4.82 5.14 5.54
N VAL A 15 -4.17 5.91 6.44
CA VAL A 15 -4.15 5.65 7.87
C VAL A 15 -5.52 5.98 8.50
N ALA A 16 -5.99 5.13 9.41
CA ALA A 16 -7.14 5.43 10.25
C ALA A 16 -6.72 6.44 11.34
N GLY A 17 -7.29 7.64 11.35
CA GLY A 17 -7.06 8.60 12.44
C GLY A 17 -7.88 8.24 13.69
N ASP A 18 -7.46 8.68 14.88
CA ASP A 18 -8.05 8.43 16.22
C ASP A 18 -9.55 8.77 16.41
N LYS A 19 -10.21 9.34 15.39
CA LYS A 19 -11.61 9.77 15.51
C LYS A 19 -12.53 8.67 15.02
N ASN A 20 -13.38 8.19 15.94
CA ASN A 20 -14.58 7.34 15.74
C ASN A 20 -15.51 7.89 14.64
N THR A 21 -15.06 7.85 13.40
CA THR A 21 -15.76 8.33 12.22
C THR A 21 -15.95 7.12 11.32
N THR A 22 -17.18 6.91 10.88
CA THR A 22 -17.71 5.76 10.13
C THR A 22 -16.98 5.38 8.82
N GLY A 23 -15.86 6.04 8.47
CA GLY A 23 -15.04 5.78 7.30
C GLY A 23 -13.71 5.05 7.55
N GLN A 24 -13.38 4.67 8.78
CA GLN A 24 -12.08 4.02 9.12
C GLN A 24 -11.88 2.66 8.42
N VAL A 25 -12.92 1.82 8.34
CA VAL A 25 -12.87 0.48 7.71
C VAL A 25 -12.44 0.58 6.24
N SER A 26 -12.80 1.67 5.56
CA SER A 26 -12.43 1.89 4.16
C SER A 26 -10.96 2.24 3.97
N ARG A 27 -10.30 2.86 4.96
CA ARG A 27 -8.91 3.35 4.81
C ARG A 27 -7.89 2.25 5.07
N GLU A 28 -8.08 1.49 6.15
CA GLU A 28 -7.29 0.26 6.37
C GLU A 28 -7.56 -0.79 5.30
N GLY A 29 -8.78 -0.85 4.77
CA GLY A 29 -9.14 -1.72 3.64
C GLY A 29 -8.21 -1.50 2.44
N VAL A 30 -7.92 -0.24 2.09
CA VAL A 30 -7.00 0.08 0.99
C VAL A 30 -5.59 -0.46 1.26
N GLN A 31 -5.09 -0.35 2.50
CA GLN A 31 -3.80 -0.92 2.87
C GLN A 31 -3.82 -2.45 2.80
N ARG A 32 -4.89 -3.10 3.25
CA ARG A 32 -5.03 -4.56 3.15
C ARG A 32 -5.10 -5.05 1.71
N ASP A 33 -5.78 -4.32 0.85
CA ASP A 33 -5.93 -4.66 -0.57
C ASP A 33 -4.60 -4.51 -1.34
N ILE A 34 -3.69 -3.64 -0.88
CA ILE A 34 -2.37 -3.48 -1.51
C ILE A 34 -1.34 -4.52 -1.07
N LEU A 35 -1.53 -5.14 0.11
CA LEU A 35 -0.58 -6.12 0.65
C LEU A 35 -0.22 -7.24 -0.34
N PRO A 36 -1.16 -7.92 -1.02
CA PRO A 36 -0.81 -9.00 -1.95
C PRO A 36 0.11 -8.54 -3.09
N ILE A 37 0.01 -7.27 -3.48
CA ILE A 37 0.81 -6.69 -4.56
C ILE A 37 2.23 -6.39 -4.08
N VAL A 38 2.37 -5.86 -2.86
CA VAL A 38 3.67 -5.51 -2.26
C VAL A 38 4.41 -6.76 -1.72
N GLU A 39 3.67 -7.76 -1.22
CA GLU A 39 4.23 -9.02 -0.72
C GLU A 39 4.71 -9.97 -1.84
N GLY A 40 4.24 -9.75 -3.07
CA GLY A 40 4.52 -10.59 -4.22
C GLY A 40 3.34 -11.48 -4.59
N SER A 41 2.68 -11.18 -5.70
CA SER A 41 1.61 -11.99 -6.26
C SER A 41 1.67 -12.03 -7.78
N ILE A 42 0.91 -12.96 -8.36
CA ILE A 42 0.73 -13.06 -9.81
C ILE A 42 -0.57 -12.36 -10.19
N VAL A 43 -0.45 -11.27 -10.94
CA VAL A 43 -1.60 -10.49 -11.45
C VAL A 43 -1.80 -10.78 -12.93
N SER A 44 -3.02 -11.17 -13.31
CA SER A 44 -3.39 -11.39 -14.71
C SER A 44 -3.55 -10.06 -15.45
N THR A 45 -2.86 -9.91 -16.57
CA THR A 45 -3.00 -8.76 -17.48
C THR A 45 -3.35 -9.23 -18.89
N LYS A 46 -3.77 -8.31 -19.77
CA LYS A 46 -3.99 -8.60 -21.19
C LYS A 46 -2.74 -9.09 -21.94
N TYR A 47 -1.54 -8.93 -21.36
CA TYR A 47 -0.27 -9.37 -21.93
C TYR A 47 0.25 -10.68 -21.29
N GLY A 48 -0.53 -11.26 -20.38
CA GLY A 48 -0.14 -12.42 -19.59
C GLY A 48 0.00 -12.11 -18.10
N PRO A 49 0.31 -13.13 -17.29
CA PRO A 49 0.54 -12.98 -15.85
C PRO A 49 1.82 -12.18 -15.57
N VAL A 50 1.77 -11.32 -14.54
CA VAL A 50 2.91 -10.53 -14.05
C VAL A 50 3.16 -10.86 -12.58
N ASN A 51 4.38 -11.25 -12.22
CA ASN A 51 4.80 -11.42 -10.83
C ASN A 51 5.32 -10.07 -10.28
N THR A 52 4.79 -9.65 -9.13
CA THR A 52 5.14 -8.37 -8.48
C THR A 52 6.27 -8.45 -7.46
N GLU A 53 6.79 -9.64 -7.14
CA GLU A 53 7.81 -9.89 -6.10
C GLU A 53 9.10 -9.06 -6.26
N HIS A 54 9.47 -8.70 -7.48
CA HIS A 54 10.68 -7.91 -7.78
C HIS A 54 10.36 -6.51 -8.34
N ILE A 55 9.16 -6.00 -8.09
CA ILE A 55 8.82 -4.60 -8.38
C ILE A 55 9.29 -3.75 -7.20
N LEU A 56 9.99 -2.65 -7.48
CA LEU A 56 10.32 -1.66 -6.47
C LEU A 56 9.09 -0.80 -6.16
N PHE A 57 8.67 -0.78 -4.90
CA PHE A 57 7.63 0.11 -4.41
C PHE A 57 8.24 1.32 -3.70
N ILE A 58 7.74 2.50 -4.01
CA ILE A 58 8.11 3.76 -3.35
C ILE A 58 6.81 4.40 -2.88
N ALA A 59 6.59 4.43 -1.57
CA ALA A 59 5.46 5.10 -0.98
C ALA A 59 5.86 6.50 -0.48
N ALA A 60 5.02 7.49 -0.74
CA ALA A 60 5.20 8.86 -0.30
C ALA A 60 3.97 9.34 0.47
N GLY A 61 4.19 10.30 1.38
CA GLY A 61 3.15 10.92 2.18
C GLY A 61 3.74 12.10 2.95
N ALA A 62 2.91 13.09 3.29
CA ALA A 62 3.35 14.25 4.06
C ALA A 62 3.49 13.92 5.55
N PHE A 63 2.70 12.95 6.05
CA PHE A 63 2.70 12.52 7.46
C PHE A 63 2.53 13.69 8.44
N ALA A 64 1.68 14.66 8.08
CA ALA A 64 1.42 15.84 8.91
C ALA A 64 0.44 15.55 10.07
N GLU A 65 -0.52 14.64 9.85
CA GLU A 65 -1.55 14.25 10.84
C GLU A 65 -1.48 12.76 11.22
N SER A 66 -0.50 12.03 10.67
CA SER A 66 -0.25 10.61 10.91
C SER A 66 1.24 10.34 10.88
N LYS A 67 1.65 9.19 11.40
CA LYS A 67 3.05 8.73 11.39
C LYS A 67 3.15 7.44 10.58
N PRO A 68 4.35 7.09 10.06
CA PRO A 68 4.56 5.79 9.42
C PRO A 68 4.21 4.59 10.33
N SER A 69 4.38 4.74 11.65
CA SER A 69 3.99 3.75 12.66
C SER A 69 2.48 3.51 12.76
N ASP A 70 1.66 4.34 12.13
CA ASP A 70 0.21 4.27 12.16
C ASP A 70 -0.34 3.50 10.95
N LEU A 71 0.52 3.10 9.99
CA LEU A 71 0.16 2.14 8.95
C LEU A 71 -0.11 0.77 9.59
N ILE A 72 -0.81 -0.12 8.87
CA ILE A 72 -1.02 -1.49 9.38
C ILE A 72 0.34 -2.21 9.54
N PRO A 73 0.52 -3.04 10.57
CA PRO A 73 1.81 -3.68 10.86
C PRO A 73 2.41 -4.44 9.67
N GLU A 74 1.57 -5.06 8.84
CA GLU A 74 1.96 -5.82 7.66
C GLU A 74 2.64 -4.94 6.60
N LEU A 75 2.24 -3.68 6.48
CA LEU A 75 2.79 -2.74 5.48
C LEU A 75 4.05 -2.03 6.00
N GLN A 76 4.23 -1.90 7.31
CA GLN A 76 5.43 -1.26 7.89
C GLN A 76 6.72 -2.05 7.65
N GLY A 77 6.62 -3.38 7.47
CA GLY A 77 7.75 -4.27 7.26
C GLY A 77 8.15 -4.48 5.80
N ARG A 78 7.54 -3.75 4.86
CA ARG A 78 7.72 -3.90 3.41
C ARG A 78 8.16 -2.59 2.78
#